data_AF-A0A258B3F9-F1
#
_entry.id   AF-A0A258B3F9-F1
#
_cell.length_a   1.000
_cell.length_b   1.000
_cell.length_c   1.000
_cell.angle_alpha   90.00
_cell.angle_beta   90.00
_cell.angle_gamma   90.00
#
_symmetry.space_group_name_H-M   'P 1'
#
loop_
_entity.id
_entity.type
_entity.pdbx_description
1 polymer ?
#
loop_
_entity_poly.entity_id
_entity_poly.type
_entity_poly.pdbx_seq_one_letter_code
_entity_poly.pdbx_strand_id
1 'polypeptide(L)' 'MFAAHMALIINGEQIDDEIIEAEFRHIKGHFERTLQVACCERDPEFRGIAKDNLTSRALLGQESRRRHPE' A
#
# COMPACT_ATOMS: atom_id res chain seq x y z
N MET A 1 25.13 -2.51 4.33
CA MET A 1 24.22 -1.52 4.95
C MET A 1 22.83 -1.87 4.45
N PHE A 2 22.10 -2.73 5.18
CA PHE A 2 20.73 -3.07 4.82
C PHE A 2 19.87 -1.86 5.17
N ALA A 3 19.41 -1.12 4.15
CA ALA A 3 18.31 -0.20 4.35
C ALA A 3 17.15 -1.05 4.84
N ALA A 4 16.66 -0.80 6.05
CA ALA A 4 15.50 -1.48 6.61
C ALA A 4 14.31 -1.23 5.67
N HIS A 5 14.09 -2.15 4.73
CA HIS A 5 12.89 -2.18 3.92
C HIS A 5 11.75 -2.40 4.91
N MET A 6 10.87 -1.40 5.03
CA MET A 6 9.78 -1.40 6.01
C MET A 6 8.64 -2.25 5.45
N ALA A 7 8.93 -3.53 5.29
CA ALA A 7 7.99 -4.51 4.81
C ALA A 7 6.73 -4.47 5.68
N LEU A 8 5.58 -4.33 5.03
CA LEU A 8 4.29 -4.33 5.71
C LEU A 8 3.90 -5.78 5.97
N ILE A 9 3.83 -6.17 7.24
CA ILE A 9 3.44 -7.52 7.65
C ILE A 9 1.98 -7.52 8.09
N ILE A 10 1.16 -8.32 7.43
CA ILE A 10 -0.29 -8.42 7.69
C ILE A 10 -0.63 -9.87 7.97
N ASN A 11 -0.90 -10.21 9.23
CA ASN A 11 -1.17 -11.59 9.67
C ASN A 11 -0.08 -12.60 9.24
N GLY A 12 1.18 -12.16 9.18
CA GLY A 12 2.31 -12.99 8.74
C GLY A 12 2.56 -13.00 7.22
N GLU A 13 1.66 -12.41 6.42
CA GLU A 13 1.90 -12.16 5.00
C GLU A 13 2.76 -10.90 4.84
N GLN A 14 3.89 -11.02 4.14
CA GLN A 14 4.80 -9.92 3.87
C GLN A 14 4.42 -9.24 2.55
N ILE A 15 4.19 -7.93 2.61
CA ILE A 15 4.04 -7.09 1.42
C ILE A 15 5.37 -6.38 1.18
N ASP A 16 5.89 -6.57 -0.03
CA ASP A 16 7.16 -5.98 -0.48
C ASP A 16 7.05 -4.45 -0.61
N ASP A 17 8.15 -3.76 -0.33
CA ASP A 17 8.25 -2.30 -0.44
C ASP A 17 7.97 -1.82 -1.88
N GLU A 18 8.33 -2.59 -2.91
CA GLU A 18 8.03 -2.26 -4.30
C GLU A 18 6.51 -2.17 -4.57
N ILE A 19 5.72 -3.02 -3.88
CA ILE A 19 4.26 -3.02 -3.97
C ILE A 19 3.71 -1.76 -3.27
N ILE A 20 4.26 -1.41 -2.11
CA ILE A 20 3.90 -0.19 -1.37
C ILE A 20 4.21 1.05 -2.22
N GLU A 21 5.39 1.10 -2.85
CA GLU A 21 5.79 2.20 -3.74
C GLU A 21 4.91 2.28 -5.00
N ALA A 22 4.52 1.15 -5.57
CA ALA A 22 3.63 1.12 -6.72
C ALA A 22 2.25 1.70 -6.36
N GLU A 23 1.68 1.30 -5.23
CA GLU A 23 0.40 1.84 -4.74
C GLU A 23 0.51 3.34 -4.43
N PHE A 24 1.58 3.76 -3.77
CA PHE A 24 1.85 5.18 -3.51
C PHE A 24 1.89 6.01 -4.80
N ARG A 25 2.66 5.57 -5.82
CA ARG A 25 2.72 6.25 -7.12
C ARG A 25 1.36 6.32 -7.81
N HIS A 26 0.56 5.27 -7.69
CA HIS A 26 -0.78 5.25 -8.25
C HIS A 26 -1.69 6.29 -7.59
N ILE A 27 -1.70 6.34 -6.25
CA ILE A 27 -2.47 7.32 -5.47
C ILE A 27 -2.01 8.74 -5.80
N LYS A 28 -0.71 9.01 -5.70
CA LYS A 28 -0.15 10.33 -5.97
C LYS A 28 -0.51 10.82 -7.38
N GLY A 29 -0.34 9.97 -8.39
CA GLY A 29 -0.70 10.29 -9.76
C GLY A 29 -2.20 10.58 -9.96
N HIS A 30 -3.09 9.92 -9.21
CA HIS A 30 -4.52 10.25 -9.23
C HIS A 30 -4.76 11.68 -8.70
N PHE A 31 -4.21 12.02 -7.53
CA PHE A 31 -4.36 13.35 -6.93
C PHE A 31 -3.71 14.46 -7.76
N GLU A 32 -2.55 14.20 -8.38
CA GLU A 32 -1.90 15.12 -9.32
C GLU A 32 -2.80 15.49 -10.49
N ARG A 33 -3.49 14.50 -11.09
CA ARG A 33 -4.36 14.71 -12.24
C ARG A 33 -5.70 15.36 -11.88
N THR A 34 -6.28 15.00 -10.73
CA THR A 34 -7.66 15.39 -10.39
C THR A 34 -7.73 16.70 -9.62
N LEU A 35 -6.76 17.00 -8.76
CA LEU A 35 -6.84 18.13 -7.82
C LEU A 35 -5.77 19.20 -8.03
N GLN A 36 -4.84 19.02 -8.98
CA GLN A 36 -3.71 19.92 -9.27
C GLN A 36 -2.83 20.28 -8.05
N VAL A 37 -2.99 19.59 -6.91
CA VAL A 37 -2.26 19.84 -5.67
C VAL A 37 -1.77 18.52 -5.09
N ALA A 38 -0.60 18.09 -5.55
CA ALA A 38 0.20 17.06 -4.92
C ALA A 38 1.63 17.59 -4.74
N CYS A 39 1.77 18.59 -3.87
CA CYS A 39 3.09 19.01 -3.41
C CYS A 39 3.71 17.88 -2.58
N CYS A 40 5.03 17.74 -2.63
CA CYS A 40 5.78 16.68 -1.94
C CYS A 40 5.51 16.62 -0.42
N GLU A 41 4.98 17.69 0.19
CA GLU A 41 4.59 17.70 1.60
C GLU A 41 3.52 16.66 1.94
N ARG A 42 2.71 16.23 0.95
CA ARG A 42 1.65 15.23 1.14
C ARG A 42 2.08 13.79 0.89
N ASP A 43 3.33 13.56 0.50
CA ASP A 43 3.83 12.19 0.26
C ASP A 43 3.65 11.26 1.48
N PRO A 44 3.85 11.69 2.75
CA PRO A 44 3.56 10.85 3.92
C PRO A 44 2.09 10.43 4.02
N GLU A 45 1.16 11.32 3.66
CA GLU A 45 -0.29 11.04 3.64
C GLU A 45 -0.61 9.95 2.61
N PHE A 46 -0.13 10.10 1.38
CA PHE A 46 -0.36 9.13 0.32
C PHE A 46 0.28 7.77 0.61
N ARG A 47 1.42 7.74 1.30
CA ARG A 47 2.05 6.51 1.79
C ARG A 47 1.23 5.83 2.87
N GLY A 48 0.57 6.58 3.74
CA GLY A 48 -0.40 6.05 4.70
C GLY A 48 -1.56 5.37 3.99
N ILE A 49 -2.19 6.08 3.04
CA ILE A 49 -3.30 5.55 2.23
C ILE A 49 -2.88 4.28 1.46
N ALA A 50 -1.67 4.25 0.91
CA ALA A 50 -1.15 3.07 0.22
C ALA A 50 -1.10 1.84 1.14
N LYS A 51 -0.61 2.01 2.37
CA LYS A 51 -0.57 0.93 3.36
C LYS A 51 -1.96 0.48 3.79
N ASP A 52 -2.90 1.41 3.97
CA ASP A 52 -4.28 1.09 4.35
C ASP A 52 -5.02 0.32 3.25
N ASN A 53 -4.84 0.72 1.99
CA ASN A 53 -5.38 0.03 0.83
C ASN A 53 -4.83 -1.39 0.73
N LEU A 54 -3.51 -1.55 0.85
CA LEU A 54 -2.84 -2.85 0.80
C LEU A 54 -3.28 -3.76 1.95
N THR A 55 -3.39 -3.22 3.16
CA THR A 55 -3.91 -3.93 4.32
C THR A 55 -5.31 -4.45 4.07
N SER A 56 -6.21 -3.59 3.58
CA SER A 56 -7.59 -3.97 3.29
C SER A 56 -7.67 -5.09 2.25
N ARG A 57 -6.89 -4.99 1.17
CA ARG A 57 -6.87 -6.02 0.12
C ARG A 57 -6.30 -7.35 0.63
N ALA A 58 -5.23 -7.30 1.41
CA ALA A 58 -4.63 -8.51 1.99
C ALA A 58 -5.61 -9.22 2.92
N LEU A 59 -6.27 -8.49 3.83
CA LEU A 59 -7.26 -9.05 4.75
C LEU A 59 -8.43 -9.70 4.01
N LEU A 60 -8.97 -9.04 2.98
CA LEU A 60 -10.02 -9.62 2.14
C LEU A 60 -9.56 -10.87 1.39
N GLY A 61 -8.33 -10.86 0.87
CA GLY A 61 -7.73 -12.02 0.21
C GLY A 61 -7.52 -13.21 1.16
N GLN A 62 -7.02 -12.94 2.36
CA GLN A 62 -6.83 -13.94 3.42
C GLN A 62 -8.17 -14.55 3.83
N GLU A 63 -9.19 -13.73 4.09
CA GLU A 63 -10.53 -14.20 4.44
C GLU A 63 -11.19 -15.00 3.31
N SER A 64 -10.97 -14.60 2.05
CA SER A 64 -11.44 -15.35 0.89
C SER A 64 -10.82 -16.76 0.84
N ARG A 65 -9.49 -16.85 0.93
CA ARG A 65 -8.77 -18.15 0.98
C ARG A 65 -9.22 -19.01 2.16
N ARG A 66 -9.49 -18.39 3.32
CA ARG A 66 -10.00 -19.09 4.50
C ARG A 66 -11.41 -19.66 4.31
N ARG A 67 -12.30 -18.95 3.61
CA ARG A 67 -13.68 -19.39 3.35
C ARG A 67 -13.79 -20.37 2.19
N HIS A 68 -12.87 -20.29 1.24
CA HIS A 68 -12.84 -21.10 0.02
C HIS A 68 -11.48 -21.80 -0.13
N PRO A 69 -11.13 -22.72 0.80
CA PRO A 69 -9.97 -23.57 0.62
C PRO A 69 -10.21 -24.53 -0.57
N GLU A 70 -9.16 -24.76 -1.34
CA GLU A 70 -9.12 -25.72 -2.45
C GLU A 70 -9.27 -27.18 -1.98
#